data_AF-A0A1G2YQI5-F1
#
_entry.id   AF-A0A1G2YQI5-F1
#
_cell.length_a   1.000
_cell.length_b   1.000
_cell.length_c   1.000
_cell.angle_alpha   90.00
_cell.angle_beta   90.00
_cell.angle_gamma   90.00
#
_symmetry.space_group_name_H-M   'P 1'
#
loop_
_entity.id
_entity.type
_entity.pdbx_description
1 polymer ?
#
loop_
_entity_poly.entity_id
_entity_poly.type
_entity_poly.pdbx_seq_one_letter_code
_entity_poly.pdbx_strand_id
1 'polypeptide(L)'
;MKSDRGIGSYGLFLRKTALIVLLVTGTGISAAGIEGKTTNTLIWDTMSPFGDTADLQNRTSWKPVPTDLLMLELNPVAASSDPGYYGREYAFSGDAVVENERLTAVFNSKKGSVVIYSNTDSNSKKLEFVPLELKGRPAKITHCTILQNTGQDAALEVTFSGEGKNLPAVIAFDGTGIVDIKPGGNTKGISLISTIEYGIVPSFIGDDLIFSPGDYASMNTLCVPSENLFVGLLAGQNDMLVVTWPEGSQQMKLVPGDNQQGPHLFESIDFENDGRSLYLAVLSTPGIWHKEELKPSYLEKDVTIDWKRPFRAKWITQLSEGQVQTTYTFKESKGDIWRGVIGHYTYPVWFSSDNASYRLSKKIPPKGQSIIYFLERKDTPVSVLSPVDIMKVTLGRQMCDTILDLPGRKLRTHHRRGGDGVRRACTCGCTEAIQAVFDAGQEVQKKEYVEGAVGDMVYFVTQHMNRIDEYRDLAREMTEFLNQTRKSAAELKPYLDRMEAIVQEIPQEYRRQEELIMSLKYADELAQQTKALTQKKEPGNLPAYEDLSMKWRRMGGAQDDLVAQCHRITRKLFQEAGYGGTSSPEAVAIARQIRARCTKCLRNADGYEIWADY
;
A
#
# COMPACT_ATOMS: atom_id res chain seq x y z
N MET A 1 63.67 2.72 -45.83
CA MET A 1 62.83 2.40 -47.00
C MET A 1 61.79 1.38 -46.56
N LYS A 2 60.49 1.77 -46.46
CA LYS A 2 59.26 0.94 -46.34
C LYS A 2 59.16 -0.05 -45.15
N SER A 3 58.03 -0.35 -44.48
CA SER A 3 56.60 -0.08 -44.68
C SER A 3 55.83 -0.27 -43.37
N ASP A 4 54.76 0.50 -43.23
CA ASP A 4 53.65 0.44 -42.27
C ASP A 4 52.66 -0.75 -42.44
N ARG A 5 51.75 -0.82 -41.45
CA ARG A 5 50.39 -1.43 -41.34
C ARG A 5 50.35 -2.70 -40.47
N GLY A 6 49.56 -2.82 -39.40
CA GLY A 6 48.33 -2.12 -38.99
C GLY A 6 47.15 -3.10 -39.07
N ILE A 7 46.83 -3.80 -37.97
CA ILE A 7 45.64 -4.66 -37.85
C ILE A 7 44.74 -4.11 -36.75
N GLY A 8 43.54 -3.72 -37.17
CA GLY A 8 42.56 -2.97 -36.40
C GLY A 8 41.65 -3.84 -35.54
N SER A 9 41.22 -3.20 -34.46
CA SER A 9 40.13 -3.55 -33.56
C SER A 9 38.77 -3.54 -34.29
N TYR A 10 38.28 -4.72 -34.68
CA TYR A 10 36.89 -4.91 -35.17
C TYR A 10 36.07 -5.92 -34.35
N GLY A 11 36.64 -6.50 -33.28
CA GLY A 11 35.99 -7.58 -32.51
C GLY A 11 35.15 -7.17 -31.29
N LEU A 12 35.17 -5.90 -30.87
CA LEU A 12 34.60 -5.50 -29.57
C LEU A 12 33.19 -4.92 -29.61
N PHE A 13 32.67 -4.55 -30.79
CA PHE A 13 31.35 -3.91 -30.91
C PHE A 13 30.19 -4.92 -30.95
N LEU A 14 30.39 -6.11 -31.53
CA LEU A 14 29.36 -7.13 -31.73
C LEU A 14 28.86 -7.82 -30.44
N ARG A 15 29.60 -7.71 -29.32
CA ARG A 15 29.21 -8.32 -28.04
C ARG A 15 28.24 -7.47 -27.21
N LYS A 16 28.11 -6.17 -27.48
CA LYS A 16 27.23 -5.29 -26.70
C LYS A 16 25.78 -5.31 -27.19
N THR A 17 25.56 -5.39 -28.49
CA THR A 17 24.20 -5.36 -29.09
C THR A 17 23.44 -6.66 -28.84
N ALA A 18 24.13 -7.82 -28.89
CA ALA A 18 23.50 -9.13 -28.66
C ALA A 18 23.10 -9.37 -27.19
N LEU A 19 23.69 -8.66 -26.22
CA LEU A 19 23.32 -8.78 -24.81
C LEU A 19 22.12 -7.89 -24.43
N ILE A 20 21.88 -6.80 -25.15
CA ILE A 20 20.76 -5.87 -24.90
C ILE A 20 19.45 -6.41 -25.46
N VAL A 21 19.48 -7.11 -26.60
CA VAL A 21 18.28 -7.75 -27.20
C VAL A 21 17.73 -8.88 -26.32
N LEU A 22 18.57 -9.54 -25.50
CA LEU A 22 18.14 -10.55 -24.51
C LEU A 22 17.66 -9.93 -23.17
N LEU A 23 17.82 -8.62 -22.98
CA LEU A 23 17.43 -7.88 -21.77
C LEU A 23 16.19 -7.00 -21.97
N VAL A 24 15.70 -6.89 -23.21
CA VAL A 24 14.37 -6.37 -23.59
C VAL A 24 13.47 -7.53 -24.06
N THR A 25 13.66 -8.74 -23.52
CA THR A 25 12.47 -9.53 -23.21
C THR A 25 11.89 -8.91 -21.95
N GLY A 26 11.23 -7.76 -22.10
CA GLY A 26 10.12 -7.48 -21.20
C GLY A 26 9.32 -8.77 -21.18
N THR A 27 9.11 -9.35 -20.00
CA THR A 27 8.08 -10.36 -19.86
C THR A 27 6.82 -9.68 -20.35
N GLY A 28 6.49 -9.90 -21.63
CA GLY A 28 5.17 -9.67 -22.18
C GLY A 28 4.28 -10.62 -21.43
N ILE A 29 3.93 -10.23 -20.20
CA ILE A 29 2.85 -10.82 -19.46
C ILE A 29 1.65 -10.39 -20.28
N SER A 30 1.25 -11.23 -21.24
CA SER A 30 -0.07 -11.14 -21.83
C SER A 30 -1.04 -11.16 -20.65
N ALA A 31 -1.58 -9.99 -20.31
CA ALA A 31 -2.66 -9.86 -19.38
C ALA A 31 -3.85 -10.61 -20.00
N ALA A 32 -3.97 -11.90 -19.68
CA ALA A 32 -5.13 -12.68 -20.04
C ALA A 32 -6.32 -12.07 -19.31
N GLY A 33 -7.13 -11.26 -20.01
CA GLY A 33 -8.40 -10.77 -19.49
C GLY A 33 -8.82 -9.34 -19.84
N ILE A 34 -8.17 -8.63 -20.77
CA ILE A 34 -8.70 -7.35 -21.29
C ILE A 34 -9.03 -7.53 -22.77
N GLU A 35 -10.28 -7.87 -23.08
CA GLU A 35 -10.80 -7.86 -24.46
C GLU A 35 -10.89 -6.42 -24.99
N GLY A 36 -10.03 -6.09 -25.97
CA GLY A 36 -10.54 -5.74 -27.30
C GLY A 36 -10.84 -4.28 -27.64
N LYS A 37 -10.00 -3.31 -27.26
CA LYS A 37 -9.75 -2.12 -28.08
C LYS A 37 -8.24 -2.06 -28.30
N THR A 38 -7.79 -2.08 -29.55
CA THR A 38 -6.36 -1.94 -29.89
C THR A 38 -5.92 -0.53 -29.46
N THR A 39 -5.32 -0.45 -28.28
CA THR A 39 -4.70 0.76 -27.75
C THR A 39 -3.44 1.02 -28.57
N ASN A 40 -3.52 1.96 -29.51
CA ASN A 40 -2.37 2.29 -30.35
C ASN A 40 -1.40 3.17 -29.55
N THR A 41 -0.18 2.66 -29.33
CA THR A 41 0.94 3.47 -28.85
C THR A 41 1.64 4.06 -30.06
N LEU A 42 1.80 5.38 -30.09
CA LEU A 42 2.41 6.14 -31.18
C LEU A 42 3.64 6.88 -30.68
N ILE A 43 4.68 6.90 -31.52
CA ILE A 43 5.87 7.72 -31.31
C ILE A 43 5.80 8.87 -32.32
N TRP A 44 6.00 10.10 -31.85
CA TRP A 44 6.06 11.30 -32.66
C TRP A 44 7.44 11.95 -32.57
N ASP A 45 7.85 12.54 -33.68
CA ASP A 45 8.94 13.51 -33.76
C ASP A 45 8.33 14.90 -33.94
N THR A 46 8.59 15.81 -33.00
CA THR A 46 8.01 17.17 -33.04
C THR A 46 8.63 18.05 -34.12
N MET A 47 9.65 17.55 -34.82
CA MET A 47 10.43 18.22 -35.87
C MET A 47 11.27 19.43 -35.42
N SER A 48 10.96 20.00 -34.27
CA SER A 48 11.76 21.00 -33.57
C SER A 48 11.62 20.83 -32.06
N PRO A 49 12.70 20.99 -31.28
CA PRO A 49 12.63 20.86 -29.82
C PRO A 49 11.70 21.91 -29.21
N PHE A 50 10.93 21.52 -28.20
CA PHE A 50 10.10 22.43 -27.42
C PHE A 50 10.94 23.51 -26.71
N GLY A 51 10.25 24.55 -26.26
CA GLY A 51 10.77 25.52 -25.31
C GLY A 51 10.61 25.00 -23.87
N ASP A 52 10.26 25.92 -22.97
CA ASP A 52 10.03 25.57 -21.57
C ASP A 52 8.74 24.79 -21.34
N THR A 53 7.73 25.01 -22.19
CA THR A 53 6.45 24.32 -22.16
C THR A 53 6.23 23.59 -23.48
N ALA A 54 5.71 22.37 -23.41
CA ALA A 54 5.26 21.63 -24.58
C ALA A 54 3.80 22.03 -24.90
N ASP A 55 3.56 22.49 -26.12
CA ASP A 55 2.20 22.69 -26.65
C ASP A 55 1.72 21.37 -27.27
N LEU A 56 0.93 20.60 -26.51
CA LEU A 56 0.40 19.31 -26.94
C LEU A 56 -0.84 19.41 -27.83
N GLN A 57 -1.42 20.61 -27.96
CA GLN A 57 -2.62 20.87 -28.75
C GLN A 57 -2.26 21.12 -30.22
N ASN A 58 -1.15 21.81 -30.48
CA ASN A 58 -0.68 22.06 -31.83
C ASN A 58 0.29 20.99 -32.33
N ARG A 59 -0.25 20.00 -33.06
CA ARG A 59 0.51 18.89 -33.63
C ARG A 59 0.79 19.03 -35.13
N THR A 60 0.52 20.20 -35.72
CA THR A 60 0.59 20.41 -37.18
C THR A 60 1.97 20.14 -37.78
N SER A 61 3.03 20.34 -36.99
CA SER A 61 4.41 20.09 -37.42
C SER A 61 4.94 18.70 -37.04
N TRP A 62 4.21 17.92 -36.24
CA TRP A 62 4.70 16.65 -35.73
C TRP A 62 4.61 15.57 -36.81
N LYS A 63 5.59 14.69 -36.84
CA LYS A 63 5.61 13.53 -37.75
C LYS A 63 5.50 12.24 -36.96
N PRO A 64 4.59 11.34 -37.32
CA PRO A 64 4.55 10.02 -36.72
C PRO A 64 5.79 9.23 -37.15
N VAL A 65 6.43 8.57 -36.19
CA VAL A 65 7.53 7.65 -36.47
C VAL A 65 6.94 6.31 -36.88
N PRO A 66 7.22 5.79 -38.09
CA PRO A 66 6.65 4.54 -38.56
C PRO A 66 7.13 3.37 -37.68
N THR A 67 6.24 2.40 -37.47
CA THR A 67 6.54 1.15 -36.75
C THR A 67 7.51 0.27 -37.53
N ASP A 68 7.47 0.35 -38.86
CA ASP A 68 8.45 -0.25 -39.76
C ASP A 68 9.35 0.82 -40.36
N LEU A 69 10.60 0.90 -39.87
CA LEU A 69 11.58 1.87 -40.35
C LEU A 69 12.05 1.59 -41.79
N LEU A 70 11.81 0.38 -42.34
CA LEU A 70 12.06 0.10 -43.76
C LEU A 70 11.25 1.02 -44.68
N MET A 71 10.08 1.49 -44.21
CA MET A 71 9.22 2.39 -44.96
C MET A 71 9.84 3.78 -45.17
N LEU A 72 10.95 4.09 -44.48
CA LEU A 72 11.72 5.31 -44.70
C LEU A 72 12.75 5.17 -45.82
N GLU A 73 13.02 3.96 -46.32
CA GLU A 73 13.94 3.72 -47.41
C GLU A 73 13.35 4.18 -48.76
N LEU A 74 14.21 4.63 -49.67
CA LEU A 74 13.80 5.00 -51.03
C LEU A 74 13.18 3.81 -51.79
N ASN A 75 13.63 2.59 -51.47
CA ASN A 75 13.07 1.36 -52.02
C ASN A 75 13.05 0.27 -50.92
N PRO A 76 11.95 0.17 -50.15
CA PRO A 76 11.84 -0.78 -49.03
C PRO A 76 11.99 -2.25 -49.45
N VAL A 77 11.54 -2.62 -50.65
CA VAL A 77 11.66 -4.00 -51.17
C VAL A 77 13.11 -4.36 -51.48
N ALA A 78 13.87 -3.42 -52.05
CA ALA A 78 15.30 -3.63 -52.27
C ALA A 78 16.07 -3.69 -50.94
N ALA A 79 15.76 -2.81 -49.98
CA ALA A 79 16.40 -2.80 -48.67
C ALA A 79 16.14 -4.09 -47.87
N SER A 80 14.89 -4.55 -47.84
CA SER A 80 14.50 -5.79 -47.13
C SER A 80 15.08 -7.08 -47.74
N SER A 81 15.51 -7.04 -49.02
CA SER A 81 16.12 -8.17 -49.71
C SER A 81 17.65 -8.11 -49.75
N ASP A 82 18.26 -7.02 -49.28
CA ASP A 82 19.72 -6.87 -49.22
C ASP A 82 20.28 -7.60 -47.98
N PRO A 83 21.09 -8.67 -48.14
CA PRO A 83 21.69 -9.39 -47.01
C PRO A 83 22.70 -8.54 -46.20
N GLY A 84 23.12 -7.39 -46.73
CA GLY A 84 23.94 -6.40 -46.03
C GLY A 84 23.14 -5.30 -45.33
N TYR A 85 21.80 -5.32 -45.39
CA TYR A 85 20.97 -4.33 -44.71
C TYR A 85 20.87 -4.64 -43.21
N TYR A 86 21.31 -3.70 -42.38
CA TYR A 86 21.32 -3.84 -40.92
C TYR A 86 20.20 -3.03 -40.22
N GLY A 87 19.23 -2.53 -40.98
CA GLY A 87 18.20 -1.62 -40.47
C GLY A 87 18.62 -0.16 -40.51
N ARG A 88 17.64 0.74 -40.53
CA ARG A 88 17.83 2.18 -40.39
C ARG A 88 17.55 2.62 -38.96
N GLU A 89 18.42 3.48 -38.43
CA GLU A 89 18.15 4.20 -37.17
C GLU A 89 17.27 5.43 -37.44
N TYR A 90 16.31 5.70 -36.55
CA TYR A 90 15.52 6.92 -36.60
C TYR A 90 16.24 8.04 -35.83
N ALA A 91 16.56 9.14 -36.52
CA ALA A 91 17.14 10.33 -35.90
C ALA A 91 16.07 11.40 -35.71
N PHE A 92 15.74 11.71 -34.44
CA PHE A 92 14.77 12.74 -34.10
C PHE A 92 15.29 14.12 -34.49
N SER A 93 14.45 14.90 -35.19
CA SER A 93 14.74 16.31 -35.52
C SER A 93 14.32 17.24 -34.39
N GLY A 94 13.26 16.89 -33.66
CA GLY A 94 12.78 17.58 -32.47
C GLY A 94 12.86 16.73 -31.21
N ASP A 95 11.87 16.90 -30.34
CA ASP A 95 11.67 16.05 -29.17
C ASP A 95 10.90 14.79 -29.56
N ALA A 96 11.17 13.69 -28.85
CA ALA A 96 10.37 12.49 -28.96
C ALA A 96 9.12 12.62 -28.07
N VAL A 97 7.96 12.22 -28.58
CA VAL A 97 6.72 12.14 -27.80
C VAL A 97 6.14 10.74 -27.97
N VAL A 98 5.83 10.07 -26.86
CA VAL A 98 5.12 8.79 -26.85
C VAL A 98 3.71 9.02 -26.35
N GLU A 99 2.71 8.55 -27.09
CA GLU A 99 1.30 8.73 -26.79
C GLU A 99 0.56 7.40 -26.87
N ASN A 100 -0.29 7.12 -25.89
CA ASN A 100 -1.24 6.00 -25.93
C ASN A 100 -2.65 6.52 -25.53
N GLU A 101 -3.61 5.64 -25.26
CA GLU A 101 -4.96 6.07 -24.88
C GLU A 101 -5.03 6.82 -23.53
N ARG A 102 -4.09 6.58 -22.61
CA ARG A 102 -4.15 7.08 -21.22
C ARG A 102 -3.22 8.25 -20.94
N LEU A 103 -2.05 8.30 -21.59
CA LEU A 103 -1.02 9.29 -21.32
C LEU A 103 -0.31 9.79 -22.58
N THR A 104 0.35 10.93 -22.41
CA THR A 104 1.33 11.48 -23.35
C THR A 104 2.63 11.74 -22.58
N ALA A 105 3.75 11.20 -23.05
CA ALA A 105 5.07 11.37 -22.48
C ALA A 105 5.97 12.16 -23.44
N VAL A 106 6.51 13.28 -22.98
CA VAL A 106 7.36 14.18 -23.77
C VAL A 106 8.81 14.09 -23.29
N PHE A 107 9.71 13.71 -24.19
CA PHE A 107 11.14 13.67 -23.94
C PHE A 107 11.76 15.03 -24.30
N ASN A 108 11.73 15.97 -23.35
CA ASN A 108 12.19 17.34 -23.58
C ASN A 108 13.72 17.39 -23.66
N SER A 109 14.25 17.48 -24.88
CA SER A 109 15.69 17.42 -25.12
C SER A 109 16.45 18.61 -24.54
N LYS A 110 15.85 19.81 -24.49
CA LYS A 110 16.51 21.01 -23.96
C LYS A 110 16.52 21.07 -22.44
N LYS A 111 15.49 20.53 -21.78
CA LYS A 111 15.41 20.46 -20.31
C LYS A 111 16.11 19.24 -19.72
N GLY A 112 16.32 18.19 -20.50
CA GLY A 112 16.90 16.96 -19.99
C GLY A 112 15.92 16.23 -19.06
N SER A 113 14.65 16.20 -19.43
CA SER A 113 13.60 15.59 -18.61
C SER A 113 12.54 14.90 -19.46
N VAL A 114 11.78 14.00 -18.82
CA VAL A 114 10.63 13.34 -19.44
C VAL A 114 9.38 13.74 -18.68
N VAL A 115 8.44 14.37 -19.37
CA VAL A 115 7.23 14.93 -18.76
C VAL A 115 6.04 14.07 -19.14
N ILE A 116 5.29 13.59 -18.15
CA ILE A 116 4.09 12.78 -18.34
C ILE A 116 2.85 13.62 -18.08
N TYR A 117 1.94 13.55 -19.04
CA TYR A 117 0.62 14.17 -19.04
C TYR A 117 -0.44 13.08 -19.07
N SER A 118 -1.56 13.34 -18.41
CA SER A 118 -2.76 12.50 -18.54
C SER A 118 -3.58 12.98 -19.72
N ASN A 119 -4.11 12.06 -20.52
CA ASN A 119 -4.95 12.44 -21.67
C ASN A 119 -6.32 12.98 -21.26
N THR A 120 -6.75 12.78 -20.02
CA THR A 120 -7.99 13.40 -19.51
C THR A 120 -7.80 14.90 -19.22
N ASP A 121 -6.57 15.34 -19.03
CA ASP A 121 -6.20 16.75 -18.80
C ASP A 121 -4.78 16.99 -19.33
N SER A 122 -4.66 17.11 -20.65
CA SER A 122 -3.37 17.29 -21.33
C SER A 122 -2.73 18.66 -21.09
N ASN A 123 -3.45 19.58 -20.45
CA ASN A 123 -2.97 20.95 -20.21
C ASN A 123 -2.17 21.07 -18.91
N SER A 124 -2.26 20.08 -18.02
CA SER A 124 -1.47 20.07 -16.79
C SER A 124 -0.47 18.91 -16.77
N LYS A 125 0.79 19.28 -16.52
CA LYS A 125 1.86 18.32 -16.24
C LYS A 125 1.53 17.55 -14.97
N LYS A 126 1.54 16.22 -15.03
CA LYS A 126 1.27 15.36 -13.87
C LYS A 126 2.56 14.92 -13.18
N LEU A 127 3.59 14.63 -13.97
CA LEU A 127 4.84 14.08 -13.47
C LEU A 127 6.02 14.52 -14.36
N GLU A 128 7.17 14.81 -13.75
CA GLU A 128 8.45 14.90 -14.44
C GLU A 128 9.39 13.82 -13.93
N PHE A 129 10.10 13.21 -14.85
CA PHE A 129 11.20 12.33 -14.58
C PHE A 129 12.52 13.04 -14.91
N VAL A 130 13.45 13.02 -13.96
CA VAL A 130 14.85 13.41 -14.16
C VAL A 130 15.78 12.44 -13.42
N PRO A 131 17.00 12.18 -13.91
CA PRO A 131 18.02 11.51 -13.12
C PRO A 131 18.32 12.30 -11.83
N LEU A 132 18.43 11.60 -10.70
CA LEU A 132 18.56 12.23 -9.39
C LEU A 132 19.78 13.17 -9.31
N GLU A 133 20.89 12.82 -9.98
CA GLU A 133 22.12 13.62 -10.00
C GLU A 133 22.01 14.93 -10.77
N LEU A 134 20.99 15.07 -11.62
CA LEU A 134 20.71 16.24 -12.45
C LEU A 134 19.52 17.04 -11.93
N LYS A 135 18.87 16.60 -10.85
CA LYS A 135 17.73 17.31 -10.24
C LYS A 135 18.12 18.76 -9.89
N GLY A 136 17.30 19.71 -10.36
CA GLY A 136 17.51 21.15 -10.13
C GLY A 136 18.70 21.76 -10.88
N ARG A 137 19.35 21.00 -11.79
CA ARG A 137 20.54 21.42 -12.53
C ARG A 137 20.23 21.50 -14.03
N PRO A 138 20.95 22.34 -14.79
CA PRO A 138 20.84 22.33 -16.25
C PRO A 138 21.23 20.96 -16.83
N ALA A 139 20.32 20.36 -17.58
CA ALA A 139 20.50 19.08 -18.25
C ALA A 139 19.90 19.13 -19.65
N LYS A 140 20.28 18.18 -20.49
CA LYS A 140 19.70 17.97 -21.83
C LYS A 140 19.65 16.48 -22.16
N ILE A 141 18.75 16.07 -23.04
CA ILE A 141 18.79 14.73 -23.65
C ILE A 141 19.68 14.84 -24.88
N THR A 142 20.84 14.16 -24.86
CA THR A 142 21.80 14.19 -25.99
C THR A 142 21.63 13.03 -26.94
N HIS A 143 20.93 11.98 -26.51
CA HIS A 143 20.68 10.80 -27.31
C HIS A 143 19.31 10.25 -26.97
N CYS A 144 18.54 9.88 -28.00
CA CYS A 144 17.23 9.26 -27.90
C CYS A 144 17.11 8.25 -29.04
N THR A 145 17.05 6.97 -28.70
CA THR A 145 17.07 5.86 -29.65
C THR A 145 15.86 4.98 -29.42
N ILE A 146 15.20 4.59 -30.51
CA ILE A 146 14.05 3.70 -30.46
C ILE A 146 14.57 2.27 -30.31
N LEU A 147 14.26 1.64 -29.17
CA LEU A 147 14.53 0.22 -28.94
C LEU A 147 13.36 -0.66 -29.40
N GLN A 148 12.13 -0.15 -29.30
CA GLN A 148 10.91 -0.86 -29.68
C GLN A 148 9.85 0.14 -30.16
N ASN A 149 9.17 -0.19 -31.27
CA ASN A 149 8.00 0.53 -31.78
C ASN A 149 7.08 -0.45 -32.53
N THR A 150 6.20 -1.14 -31.82
CA THR A 150 5.30 -2.15 -32.41
C THR A 150 3.91 -1.59 -32.75
N GLY A 151 3.65 -0.32 -32.41
CA GLY A 151 2.32 0.28 -32.44
C GLY A 151 1.43 -0.12 -31.25
N GLN A 152 1.88 -1.06 -30.41
CA GLN A 152 1.26 -1.42 -29.13
C GLN A 152 2.18 -1.07 -27.97
N ASP A 153 3.47 -1.30 -28.17
CA ASP A 153 4.53 -1.02 -27.20
C ASP A 153 5.57 -0.09 -27.83
N ALA A 154 6.12 0.79 -26.99
CA ALA A 154 7.22 1.67 -27.34
C ALA A 154 8.29 1.61 -26.25
N ALA A 155 9.56 1.59 -26.64
CA ALA A 155 10.67 1.72 -25.71
C ALA A 155 11.75 2.62 -26.29
N LEU A 156 12.18 3.61 -25.52
CA LEU A 156 13.22 4.55 -25.89
C LEU A 156 14.40 4.43 -24.93
N GLU A 157 15.61 4.29 -25.47
CA GLU A 157 16.85 4.52 -24.73
C GLU A 157 17.21 6.00 -24.83
N VAL A 158 17.34 6.66 -23.68
CA VAL A 158 17.63 8.08 -23.59
C VAL A 158 18.84 8.34 -22.72
N THR A 159 19.69 9.28 -23.16
CA THR A 159 20.87 9.70 -22.40
C THR A 159 20.72 11.14 -21.96
N PHE A 160 20.61 11.33 -20.64
CA PHE A 160 20.58 12.64 -19.99
C PHE A 160 22.00 13.12 -19.72
N SER A 161 22.32 14.33 -20.16
CA SER A 161 23.65 14.90 -20.06
C SER A 161 23.62 16.22 -19.32
N GLY A 162 24.47 16.34 -18.30
CA GLY A 162 24.60 17.53 -17.47
C GLY A 162 25.82 17.39 -16.55
N GLU A 163 26.49 18.52 -16.26
CA GLU A 163 27.68 18.56 -15.39
C GLU A 163 28.77 17.52 -15.73
N GLY A 164 29.00 17.27 -17.02
CA GLY A 164 30.01 16.30 -17.49
C GLY A 164 29.64 14.82 -17.27
N LYS A 165 28.40 14.52 -16.88
CA LYS A 165 27.87 13.15 -16.76
C LYS A 165 26.91 12.85 -17.90
N ASN A 166 26.89 11.59 -18.33
CA ASN A 166 25.92 11.03 -19.26
C ASN A 166 25.21 9.88 -18.57
N LEU A 167 23.91 10.02 -18.32
CA LEU A 167 23.10 9.12 -17.52
C LEU A 167 22.05 8.48 -18.45
N PRO A 168 22.30 7.27 -18.98
CA PRO A 168 21.32 6.52 -19.73
C PRO A 168 20.14 6.04 -18.87
N ALA A 169 18.98 5.93 -19.48
CA ALA A 169 17.82 5.19 -18.99
C ALA A 169 17.03 4.62 -20.17
N VAL A 170 16.39 3.48 -19.96
CA VAL A 170 15.38 2.94 -20.89
C VAL A 170 14.01 3.26 -20.30
N ILE A 171 13.14 3.83 -21.12
CA ILE A 171 11.75 4.12 -20.75
C ILE A 171 10.82 3.40 -21.72
N ALA A 172 9.99 2.52 -21.20
CA ALA A 172 9.04 1.73 -21.97
C ALA A 172 7.58 2.05 -21.60
N PHE A 173 6.72 1.90 -22.61
CA PHE A 173 5.30 2.22 -22.58
C PHE A 173 4.52 1.11 -23.25
N ASP A 174 3.37 0.78 -22.69
CA ASP A 174 2.40 -0.14 -23.28
C ASP A 174 0.99 0.49 -23.30
N GLY A 175 0.02 -0.27 -23.78
CA GLY A 175 -1.38 0.14 -23.82
C GLY A 175 -2.07 0.24 -22.44
N THR A 176 -1.44 -0.22 -21.35
CA THR A 176 -2.03 -0.18 -20.00
C THR A 176 -1.89 1.19 -19.34
N GLY A 177 -1.03 2.06 -19.89
CA GLY A 177 -0.71 3.36 -19.30
C GLY A 177 0.30 3.27 -18.15
N ILE A 178 0.97 2.12 -18.00
CA ILE A 178 2.08 1.94 -17.08
C ILE A 178 3.38 2.30 -17.82
N VAL A 179 4.24 3.08 -17.16
CA VAL A 179 5.56 3.45 -17.65
C VAL A 179 6.61 2.67 -16.88
N ASP A 180 7.44 1.90 -17.57
CA ASP A 180 8.62 1.23 -17.01
C ASP A 180 9.84 2.11 -17.23
N ILE A 181 10.51 2.48 -16.14
CA ILE A 181 11.76 3.23 -16.15
C ILE A 181 12.86 2.33 -15.61
N LYS A 182 13.83 2.03 -16.47
CA LYS A 182 15.03 1.29 -16.13
C LYS A 182 16.27 2.17 -16.25
N PRO A 183 16.79 2.71 -15.13
CA PRO A 183 17.99 3.53 -15.17
C PRO A 183 19.21 2.69 -15.57
N GLY A 184 20.13 3.28 -16.35
CA GLY A 184 21.39 2.65 -16.71
C GLY A 184 22.34 2.52 -15.52
N GLY A 185 23.35 1.65 -15.65
CA GLY A 185 24.20 1.22 -14.53
C GLY A 185 25.05 2.30 -13.86
N ASN A 186 25.17 3.49 -14.44
CA ASN A 186 25.86 4.65 -13.87
C ASN A 186 24.91 5.72 -13.28
N THR A 187 23.61 5.50 -13.33
CA THR A 187 22.58 6.39 -12.75
C THR A 187 22.30 5.96 -11.31
N LYS A 188 22.63 6.82 -10.35
CA LYS A 188 22.48 6.55 -8.91
C LYS A 188 21.03 6.54 -8.45
N GLY A 189 20.15 7.19 -9.18
CA GLY A 189 18.76 7.33 -8.78
C GLY A 189 17.93 8.14 -9.75
N ILE A 190 16.65 8.24 -9.44
CA ILE A 190 15.68 8.97 -10.23
C ILE A 190 14.83 9.86 -9.33
N SER A 191 14.46 11.03 -9.83
CA SER A 191 13.56 11.97 -9.17
C SER A 191 12.28 12.08 -9.98
N LEU A 192 11.17 11.93 -9.29
CA LEU A 192 9.81 12.04 -9.79
C LEU A 192 9.21 13.34 -9.27
N ILE A 193 9.19 14.39 -10.07
CA ILE A 193 8.72 15.72 -9.68
C ILE A 193 7.22 15.81 -9.94
N SER A 194 6.44 16.03 -8.88
CA SER A 194 4.98 16.16 -8.94
C SER A 194 4.47 16.89 -7.69
N THR A 195 3.34 17.58 -7.80
CA THR A 195 2.70 18.27 -6.67
C THR A 195 1.82 17.29 -5.89
N ILE A 196 2.39 16.67 -4.86
CA ILE A 196 1.74 15.63 -4.05
C ILE A 196 1.25 16.24 -2.75
N GLU A 197 -0.04 16.11 -2.47
CA GLU A 197 -0.67 16.60 -1.24
C GLU A 197 -0.53 15.60 -0.09
N TYR A 198 -0.63 14.30 -0.40
CA TYR A 198 -0.40 13.22 0.57
C TYR A 198 0.39 12.07 -0.04
N GLY A 199 1.36 11.54 0.70
CA GLY A 199 2.06 10.31 0.35
C GLY A 199 1.51 9.13 1.15
N ILE A 200 1.15 8.05 0.49
CA ILE A 200 0.57 6.86 1.13
C ILE A 200 1.50 5.67 0.95
N VAL A 201 1.82 5.01 2.07
CA VAL A 201 2.42 3.68 2.09
C VAL A 201 1.34 2.68 2.49
N PRO A 202 0.78 1.95 1.51
CA PRO A 202 -0.27 0.98 1.78
C PRO A 202 0.16 -0.12 2.74
N SER A 203 -0.79 -0.60 3.55
CA SER A 203 -0.63 -1.83 4.35
C SER A 203 -1.89 -2.69 4.27
N PHE A 204 -1.75 -3.94 3.84
CA PHE A 204 -2.88 -4.88 3.72
C PHE A 204 -3.11 -5.74 4.98
N ILE A 205 -2.15 -5.73 5.89
CA ILE A 205 -2.18 -6.33 7.24
C ILE A 205 -1.82 -5.26 8.30
N GLY A 206 -1.95 -3.99 8.01
CA GLY A 206 -1.89 -2.97 9.05
C GLY A 206 -2.79 -1.82 8.66
N ASP A 207 -2.52 -0.67 9.23
CA ASP A 207 -3.06 0.59 8.72
C ASP A 207 -2.06 1.22 7.76
N ASP A 208 -2.56 1.90 6.75
CA ASP A 208 -1.71 2.66 5.83
C ASP A 208 -0.94 3.75 6.59
N LEU A 209 0.24 4.13 6.10
CA LEU A 209 0.88 5.36 6.56
C LEU A 209 0.50 6.47 5.59
N ILE A 210 -0.05 7.57 6.11
CA ILE A 210 -0.40 8.76 5.32
C ILE A 210 0.50 9.91 5.77
N PHE A 211 1.43 10.28 4.90
CA PHE A 211 2.36 11.39 5.11
C PHE A 211 1.73 12.67 4.59
N SER A 212 1.54 13.64 5.48
CA SER A 212 1.20 15.02 5.14
C SER A 212 2.45 15.89 5.25
N PRO A 213 2.77 16.74 4.27
CA PRO A 213 3.91 17.65 4.35
C PRO A 213 3.90 18.55 5.59
N GLY A 214 2.71 18.95 6.05
CA GLY A 214 2.53 19.82 7.21
C GLY A 214 3.04 19.21 8.52
N ASP A 215 3.04 17.88 8.64
CA ASP A 215 3.53 17.17 9.84
C ASP A 215 5.06 17.16 9.92
N TYR A 216 5.74 17.54 8.83
CA TYR A 216 7.19 17.48 8.66
C TYR A 216 7.78 18.81 8.19
N ALA A 217 7.16 19.93 8.55
CA ALA A 217 7.55 21.27 8.09
C ALA A 217 9.02 21.67 8.39
N SER A 218 9.69 21.00 9.34
CA SER A 218 11.11 21.23 9.66
C SER A 218 12.09 20.30 8.93
N MET A 219 11.60 19.36 8.12
CA MET A 219 12.42 18.40 7.38
C MET A 219 12.48 18.76 5.90
N ASN A 220 13.68 18.76 5.34
CA ASN A 220 13.87 18.97 3.89
C ASN A 220 13.68 17.69 3.08
N THR A 221 13.67 16.53 3.75
CA THR A 221 13.51 15.22 3.12
C THR A 221 13.04 14.21 4.15
N LEU A 222 12.15 13.30 3.74
CA LEU A 222 11.64 12.22 4.56
C LEU A 222 12.01 10.89 3.91
N CYS A 223 12.77 10.05 4.59
CA CYS A 223 12.97 8.67 4.17
C CYS A 223 11.70 7.86 4.49
N VAL A 224 11.16 7.11 3.52
CA VAL A 224 9.85 6.45 3.71
C VAL A 224 10.02 4.92 3.76
N PRO A 225 9.45 4.22 4.77
CA PRO A 225 9.53 2.77 4.88
C PRO A 225 8.51 2.06 3.97
N SER A 226 8.50 2.41 2.69
CA SER A 226 7.63 1.76 1.69
C SER A 226 8.21 0.40 1.26
N GLU A 227 7.33 -0.58 1.08
CA GLU A 227 7.60 -1.95 0.65
C GLU A 227 6.96 -2.16 -0.73
N ASN A 228 7.64 -1.69 -1.78
CA ASN A 228 7.35 -1.97 -3.20
C ASN A 228 6.09 -1.33 -3.80
N LEU A 229 5.31 -0.59 -3.01
CA LEU A 229 4.16 0.19 -3.46
C LEU A 229 4.08 1.53 -2.72
N PHE A 230 3.93 2.60 -3.49
CA PHE A 230 3.64 3.93 -2.99
C PHE A 230 2.51 4.58 -3.80
N VAL A 231 1.66 5.35 -3.13
CA VAL A 231 0.59 6.11 -3.77
C VAL A 231 0.69 7.58 -3.38
N GLY A 232 0.90 8.46 -4.36
CA GLY A 232 0.84 9.91 -4.18
C GLY A 232 -0.53 10.45 -4.55
N LEU A 233 -1.21 11.11 -3.61
CA LEU A 233 -2.44 11.85 -3.89
C LEU A 233 -2.06 13.23 -4.43
N LEU A 234 -2.26 13.47 -5.73
CA LEU A 234 -1.81 14.71 -6.37
C LEU A 234 -2.79 15.85 -6.11
N ALA A 235 -2.24 17.06 -5.97
CA ALA A 235 -3.00 18.28 -5.72
C ALA A 235 -4.18 18.43 -6.70
N GLY A 236 -5.34 18.84 -6.19
CA GLY A 236 -6.55 19.04 -6.99
C GLY A 236 -7.50 17.85 -7.05
N GLN A 237 -7.25 16.76 -6.31
CA GLN A 237 -8.20 15.66 -6.07
C GLN A 237 -8.58 14.79 -7.28
N ASN A 238 -7.96 15.02 -8.44
CA ASN A 238 -8.33 14.40 -9.71
C ASN A 238 -7.33 13.32 -10.18
N ASP A 239 -6.20 13.19 -9.49
CA ASP A 239 -5.11 12.32 -9.92
C ASP A 239 -4.49 11.59 -8.72
N MET A 240 -4.18 10.30 -8.93
CA MET A 240 -3.36 9.49 -8.03
C MET A 240 -2.15 8.96 -8.81
N LEU A 241 -0.94 9.20 -8.28
CA LEU A 241 0.29 8.60 -8.78
C LEU A 241 0.52 7.27 -8.06
N VAL A 242 0.61 6.18 -8.81
CA VAL A 242 0.97 4.86 -8.30
C VAL A 242 2.38 4.53 -8.74
N VAL A 243 3.22 4.15 -7.78
CA VAL A 243 4.62 3.80 -8.01
C VAL A 243 4.87 2.40 -7.44
N THR A 244 5.43 1.51 -8.25
CA THR A 244 5.80 0.15 -7.84
C THR A 244 7.19 -0.21 -8.31
N TRP A 245 7.90 -1.03 -7.54
CA TRP A 245 9.25 -1.50 -7.88
C TRP A 245 9.47 -2.90 -7.34
N PRO A 246 10.28 -3.73 -7.99
CA PRO A 246 10.65 -5.04 -7.45
C PRO A 246 11.49 -4.88 -6.17
N GLU A 247 11.47 -5.90 -5.31
CA GLU A 247 12.30 -5.95 -4.10
C GLU A 247 13.78 -5.73 -4.45
N GLY A 248 14.49 -4.98 -3.63
CA GLY A 248 15.87 -4.59 -3.88
C GLY A 248 16.37 -3.64 -2.81
N SER A 249 17.48 -2.97 -3.07
CA SER A 249 18.06 -2.00 -2.14
C SER A 249 17.63 -0.56 -2.41
N GLN A 250 16.59 -0.35 -3.23
CA GLN A 250 16.11 0.99 -3.53
C GLN A 250 15.59 1.69 -2.27
N GLN A 251 15.89 2.98 -2.17
CA GLN A 251 15.42 3.82 -1.07
C GLN A 251 14.56 4.94 -1.62
N MET A 252 13.39 5.10 -1.03
CA MET A 252 12.44 6.14 -1.42
C MET A 252 12.48 7.27 -0.40
N LYS A 253 12.48 8.51 -0.90
CA LYS A 253 12.38 9.72 -0.12
C LYS A 253 11.29 10.63 -0.66
N LEU A 254 10.57 11.31 0.23
CA LEU A 254 9.69 12.41 -0.11
C LEU A 254 10.41 13.72 0.17
N VAL A 255 10.31 14.67 -0.77
CA VAL A 255 10.94 15.98 -0.66
C VAL A 255 9.85 17.04 -0.59
N PRO A 256 9.64 17.68 0.58
CA PRO A 256 8.76 18.82 0.71
C PRO A 256 9.21 19.98 -0.18
N GLY A 257 8.25 20.77 -0.66
CA GLY A 257 8.55 22.02 -1.36
C GLY A 257 8.95 23.15 -0.43
N ASP A 258 9.73 24.09 -0.95
CA ASP A 258 10.21 25.28 -0.21
C ASP A 258 9.15 26.40 -0.09
N ASN A 259 7.91 26.14 -0.52
CA ASN A 259 6.89 27.17 -0.61
C ASN A 259 6.39 27.60 0.79
N GLN A 260 6.79 28.81 1.22
CA GLN A 260 6.40 29.42 2.49
C GLN A 260 5.01 30.08 2.48
N GLN A 261 4.40 30.30 1.30
CA GLN A 261 3.16 31.08 1.15
C GLN A 261 1.98 30.30 0.54
N GLY A 262 2.10 28.98 0.37
CA GLY A 262 1.05 28.09 -0.14
C GLY A 262 0.82 26.87 0.76
N PRO A 263 -0.11 25.96 0.41
CA PRO A 263 -0.20 24.66 1.08
C PRO A 263 1.15 23.96 0.95
N HIS A 264 1.70 23.46 2.05
CA HIS A 264 2.90 22.64 2.00
C HIS A 264 2.58 21.35 1.25
N LEU A 265 3.27 21.13 0.13
CA LEU A 265 3.16 19.95 -0.74
C LEU A 265 4.50 19.22 -0.76
N PHE A 266 4.50 17.92 -1.05
CA PHE A 266 5.72 17.29 -1.54
C PHE A 266 5.87 17.65 -3.02
N GLU A 267 7.07 18.05 -3.42
CA GLU A 267 7.38 18.42 -4.81
C GLU A 267 8.02 17.28 -5.58
N SER A 268 8.54 16.27 -4.88
CA SER A 268 9.13 15.11 -5.54
C SER A 268 9.22 13.86 -4.68
N ILE A 269 9.32 12.74 -5.37
CA ILE A 269 9.72 11.44 -4.83
C ILE A 269 11.09 11.11 -5.41
N ASP A 270 12.08 10.93 -4.53
CA ASP A 270 13.44 10.55 -4.93
C ASP A 270 13.65 9.07 -4.64
N PHE A 271 14.08 8.33 -5.66
CA PHE A 271 14.51 6.95 -5.55
C PHE A 271 16.01 6.86 -5.72
N GLU A 272 16.72 6.43 -4.69
CA GLU A 272 18.05 5.88 -4.85
C GLU A 272 17.90 4.50 -5.49
N ASN A 273 18.53 4.30 -6.64
CA ASN A 273 18.33 3.10 -7.44
C ASN A 273 19.46 2.08 -7.20
N ASP A 274 19.12 0.81 -7.38
CA ASP A 274 20.04 -0.34 -7.39
C ASP A 274 20.17 -0.98 -8.78
N GLY A 275 19.71 -0.27 -9.82
CA GLY A 275 19.71 -0.70 -11.22
C GLY A 275 18.45 -1.45 -11.64
N ARG A 276 17.47 -1.63 -10.74
CA ARG A 276 16.18 -2.22 -11.07
C ARG A 276 15.21 -1.19 -11.68
N SER A 277 14.15 -1.71 -12.30
CA SER A 277 13.08 -0.90 -12.87
C SER A 277 12.22 -0.23 -11.79
N LEU A 278 11.67 0.93 -12.13
CA LEU A 278 10.57 1.60 -11.43
C LEU A 278 9.38 1.67 -12.38
N TYR A 279 8.20 1.29 -11.91
CA TYR A 279 6.97 1.35 -12.70
C TYR A 279 6.03 2.43 -12.16
N LEU A 280 5.40 3.16 -13.07
CA LEU A 280 4.60 4.35 -12.76
C LEU A 280 3.28 4.31 -13.50
N ALA A 281 2.21 4.73 -12.84
CA ALA A 281 0.93 5.00 -13.48
C ALA A 281 0.26 6.21 -12.85
N VAL A 282 -0.34 7.07 -13.67
CA VAL A 282 -1.18 8.18 -13.21
C VAL A 282 -2.64 7.78 -13.44
N LEU A 283 -3.38 7.60 -12.35
CA LEU A 283 -4.81 7.34 -12.36
C LEU A 283 -5.55 8.66 -12.32
N SER A 284 -6.16 9.07 -13.43
CA SER A 284 -6.86 10.34 -13.55
C SER A 284 -8.37 10.14 -13.63
N THR A 285 -9.10 10.70 -12.68
CA THR A 285 -10.57 10.79 -12.69
C THR A 285 -10.98 11.93 -11.75
N PRO A 286 -11.92 12.81 -12.13
CA PRO A 286 -12.37 13.87 -11.24
C PRO A 286 -12.83 13.34 -9.88
N GLY A 287 -12.27 13.87 -8.79
CA GLY A 287 -12.57 13.43 -7.43
C GLY A 287 -12.16 11.98 -7.11
N ILE A 288 -11.15 11.43 -7.77
CA ILE A 288 -10.62 10.07 -7.53
C ILE A 288 -10.10 9.88 -6.10
N TRP A 289 -9.79 10.96 -5.40
CA TRP A 289 -9.55 10.98 -3.97
C TRP A 289 -10.15 12.25 -3.37
N HIS A 290 -10.32 12.29 -2.05
CA HIS A 290 -10.89 13.46 -1.37
C HIS A 290 -10.26 13.70 -0.01
N LYS A 291 -10.25 14.96 0.42
CA LYS A 291 -9.90 15.39 1.77
C LYS A 291 -11.09 16.08 2.41
N GLU A 292 -11.55 15.51 3.52
CA GLU A 292 -12.63 16.07 4.33
C GLU A 292 -12.09 16.56 5.68
N GLU A 293 -12.35 17.82 6.01
CA GLU A 293 -12.02 18.38 7.33
C GLU A 293 -13.07 17.93 8.36
N LEU A 294 -12.64 17.21 9.40
CA LEU A 294 -13.56 16.67 10.41
C LEU A 294 -13.91 17.74 11.44
N LYS A 295 -15.08 18.36 11.27
CA LYS A 295 -15.54 19.46 12.11
C LYS A 295 -16.15 18.97 13.42
N PRO A 296 -16.05 19.75 14.53
CA PRO A 296 -16.75 19.41 15.78
C PRO A 296 -18.25 19.20 15.63
N SER A 297 -18.87 19.80 14.61
CA SER A 297 -20.29 19.62 14.28
C SER A 297 -20.66 18.19 13.84
N TYR A 298 -19.70 17.32 13.55
CA TYR A 298 -19.92 15.93 13.13
C TYR A 298 -20.18 15.02 14.34
N LEU A 299 -19.86 15.50 15.54
CA LEU A 299 -20.00 14.73 16.77
C LEU A 299 -21.47 14.34 17.01
N GLU A 300 -21.71 13.04 17.11
CA GLU A 300 -23.01 12.42 17.35
C GLU A 300 -24.10 12.85 16.33
N LYS A 301 -23.68 13.12 15.09
CA LYS A 301 -24.58 13.44 13.97
C LYS A 301 -24.26 12.61 12.74
N ASP A 302 -25.30 12.35 11.96
CA ASP A 302 -25.15 11.80 10.62
C ASP A 302 -24.88 12.99 9.68
N VAL A 303 -23.71 13.01 9.07
CA VAL A 303 -23.30 14.09 8.15
C VAL A 303 -23.00 13.48 6.80
N THR A 304 -23.72 13.93 5.76
CA THR A 304 -23.39 13.58 4.38
C THR A 304 -22.64 14.75 3.76
N ILE A 305 -21.46 14.49 3.22
CA ILE A 305 -20.61 15.51 2.60
C ILE A 305 -20.93 15.64 1.12
N ASP A 306 -20.55 16.76 0.52
CA ASP A 306 -20.78 17.06 -0.91
C ASP A 306 -19.70 16.45 -1.82
N TRP A 307 -19.17 15.28 -1.44
CA TRP A 307 -18.29 14.48 -2.28
C TRP A 307 -18.98 13.18 -2.65
N LYS A 308 -18.91 12.86 -3.95
CA LYS A 308 -19.46 11.63 -4.54
C LYS A 308 -18.32 10.74 -5.01
N ARG A 309 -18.41 9.45 -4.71
CA ARG A 309 -17.48 8.47 -5.31
C ARG A 309 -17.63 8.49 -6.83
N PRO A 310 -16.53 8.60 -7.61
CA PRO A 310 -16.61 8.61 -9.07
C PRO A 310 -16.99 7.24 -9.67
N PHE A 311 -16.74 6.15 -8.94
CA PHE A 311 -17.09 4.79 -9.31
C PHE A 311 -17.16 3.90 -8.07
N ARG A 312 -17.73 2.70 -8.21
CA ARG A 312 -17.68 1.69 -7.15
C ARG A 312 -16.26 1.14 -7.02
N ALA A 313 -15.74 1.15 -5.80
CA ALA A 313 -14.47 0.54 -5.44
C ALA A 313 -14.46 0.27 -3.94
N LYS A 314 -13.37 -0.33 -3.46
CA LYS A 314 -13.15 -0.45 -2.02
C LYS A 314 -12.57 0.86 -1.49
N TRP A 315 -13.46 1.83 -1.30
CA TRP A 315 -13.13 3.14 -0.77
C TRP A 315 -12.83 3.03 0.73
N ILE A 316 -11.74 3.66 1.14
CA ILE A 316 -11.23 3.65 2.50
C ILE A 316 -10.93 5.07 2.98
N THR A 317 -10.87 5.23 4.30
CA THR A 317 -10.31 6.42 4.95
C THR A 317 -9.66 6.08 6.28
N GLN A 318 -8.90 7.00 6.88
CA GLN A 318 -8.35 6.85 8.23
C GLN A 318 -9.04 7.78 9.22
N LEU A 319 -9.42 7.22 10.37
CA LEU A 319 -10.01 7.95 11.50
C LEU A 319 -9.33 7.54 12.80
N SER A 320 -9.29 8.46 13.78
CA SER A 320 -8.75 8.16 15.10
C SER A 320 -9.67 7.22 15.88
N GLU A 321 -9.19 6.03 16.20
CA GLU A 321 -9.87 5.01 17.01
C GLU A 321 -8.91 4.53 18.09
N GLY A 322 -9.27 4.58 19.37
CA GLY A 322 -8.42 4.02 20.43
C GLY A 322 -6.99 4.57 20.48
N GLN A 323 -6.80 5.84 20.10
CA GLN A 323 -5.48 6.51 20.00
C GLN A 323 -4.58 6.01 18.87
N VAL A 324 -5.11 5.26 17.90
CA VAL A 324 -4.40 4.89 16.66
C VAL A 324 -5.17 5.38 15.45
N GLN A 325 -4.48 5.63 14.33
CA GLN A 325 -5.17 5.92 13.07
C GLN A 325 -5.66 4.60 12.48
N THR A 326 -6.97 4.48 12.26
CA THR A 326 -7.57 3.22 11.79
C THR A 326 -8.10 3.39 10.39
N THR A 327 -7.64 2.54 9.46
CA THR A 327 -8.19 2.47 8.11
C THR A 327 -9.58 1.84 8.18
N TYR A 328 -10.63 2.56 7.76
CA TYR A 328 -12.03 2.14 7.63
C TYR A 328 -12.43 2.01 6.16
N THR A 329 -13.00 0.86 5.80
CA THR A 329 -13.71 0.71 4.52
C THR A 329 -15.10 1.30 4.61
N PHE A 330 -15.48 2.12 3.63
CA PHE A 330 -16.85 2.64 3.52
C PHE A 330 -17.83 1.49 3.27
N LYS A 331 -18.85 1.38 4.13
CA LYS A 331 -19.96 0.44 3.94
C LYS A 331 -20.99 0.99 2.95
N GLU A 332 -21.83 0.13 2.38
CA GLU A 332 -22.94 0.56 1.51
C GLU A 332 -24.17 1.04 2.30
N SER A 333 -24.16 0.84 3.62
CA SER A 333 -25.23 1.31 4.50
C SER A 333 -24.71 1.54 5.92
N LYS A 334 -25.44 2.37 6.66
CA LYS A 334 -25.25 2.55 8.10
C LYS A 334 -25.49 1.23 8.83
N GLY A 335 -24.75 1.00 9.91
CA GLY A 335 -24.96 -0.14 10.80
C GLY A 335 -24.14 0.00 12.07
N ASP A 336 -24.53 -0.72 13.11
CA ASP A 336 -23.80 -0.77 14.36
C ASP A 336 -22.77 -1.90 14.35
N ILE A 337 -21.68 -1.68 15.08
CA ILE A 337 -20.62 -2.67 15.29
C ILE A 337 -20.20 -2.68 16.76
N TRP A 338 -19.46 -3.71 17.13
CA TRP A 338 -18.79 -3.83 18.42
C TRP A 338 -17.30 -4.05 18.17
N ARG A 339 -16.42 -3.46 18.97
CA ARG A 339 -14.97 -3.77 19.00
C ARG A 339 -14.52 -3.96 20.43
N GLY A 340 -13.54 -4.84 20.68
CA GLY A 340 -13.05 -5.10 22.04
C GLY A 340 -12.64 -3.84 22.82
N VAL A 341 -11.84 -2.96 22.22
CA VAL A 341 -11.31 -1.76 22.92
C VAL A 341 -12.39 -0.71 23.22
N ILE A 342 -13.35 -0.51 22.33
CA ILE A 342 -14.26 0.64 22.38
C ILE A 342 -15.74 0.25 22.57
N GLY A 343 -16.07 -1.04 22.55
CA GLY A 343 -17.42 -1.57 22.70
C GLY A 343 -18.34 -1.28 21.50
N HIS A 344 -19.66 -1.18 21.76
CA HIS A 344 -20.68 -0.92 20.74
C HIS A 344 -20.68 0.55 20.26
N TYR A 345 -20.77 0.78 18.96
CA TYR A 345 -20.98 2.09 18.34
C TYR A 345 -21.47 1.95 16.90
N THR A 346 -22.02 3.02 16.37
CA THR A 346 -22.37 3.10 14.94
C THR A 346 -21.11 3.19 14.10
N TYR A 347 -21.03 2.37 13.06
CA TYR A 347 -19.92 2.36 12.12
C TYR A 347 -19.72 3.75 11.50
N PRO A 348 -18.50 4.31 11.47
CA PRO A 348 -18.32 5.74 11.33
C PRO A 348 -18.48 6.25 9.90
N VAL A 349 -18.38 5.39 8.88
CA VAL A 349 -18.39 5.80 7.47
C VAL A 349 -19.17 4.85 6.57
N TRP A 350 -20.03 5.39 5.72
CA TRP A 350 -20.78 4.63 4.71
C TRP A 350 -21.12 5.52 3.52
N PHE A 351 -21.60 4.91 2.44
CA PHE A 351 -22.17 5.62 1.31
C PHE A 351 -23.69 5.73 1.45
N SER A 352 -24.21 6.94 1.37
CA SER A 352 -25.64 7.20 1.17
C SER A 352 -25.87 7.43 -0.32
N SER A 353 -26.26 6.36 -1.03
CA SER A 353 -26.15 6.29 -2.49
C SER A 353 -24.68 6.35 -2.94
N ASP A 354 -24.24 7.47 -3.53
CA ASP A 354 -22.84 7.69 -3.90
C ASP A 354 -22.14 8.77 -3.07
N ASN A 355 -22.87 9.47 -2.19
CA ASN A 355 -22.28 10.47 -1.30
C ASN A 355 -21.65 9.79 -0.08
N ALA A 356 -20.49 10.26 0.34
CA ALA A 356 -19.88 9.84 1.60
C ALA A 356 -20.66 10.39 2.80
N SER A 357 -20.90 9.53 3.79
CA SER A 357 -21.59 9.86 5.03
C SER A 357 -20.76 9.45 6.24
N TYR A 358 -20.84 10.26 7.30
CA TYR A 358 -20.12 10.09 8.55
C TYR A 358 -21.08 10.00 9.74
N ARG A 359 -20.72 9.19 10.73
CA ARG A 359 -21.28 9.20 12.10
C ARG A 359 -20.14 9.13 13.10
N LEU A 360 -19.60 10.30 13.44
CA LEU A 360 -18.51 10.40 14.41
C LEU A 360 -19.08 10.50 15.83
N SER A 361 -18.32 10.02 16.81
CA SER A 361 -18.79 9.88 18.20
C SER A 361 -17.69 10.24 19.18
N LYS A 362 -17.95 10.16 20.48
CA LYS A 362 -16.87 10.28 21.48
C LYS A 362 -15.80 9.19 21.35
N LYS A 363 -16.16 8.03 20.79
CA LYS A 363 -15.27 6.89 20.58
C LYS A 363 -14.40 7.06 19.33
N ILE A 364 -15.01 7.62 18.28
CA ILE A 364 -14.35 7.99 17.02
C ILE A 364 -14.52 9.51 16.82
N PRO A 365 -13.71 10.34 17.48
CA PRO A 365 -13.93 11.77 17.53
C PRO A 365 -13.64 12.44 16.18
N PRO A 366 -14.34 13.54 15.83
CA PRO A 366 -14.02 14.36 14.66
C PRO A 366 -12.72 15.13 14.90
N LYS A 367 -11.59 14.49 14.63
CA LYS A 367 -10.25 15.06 14.81
C LYS A 367 -9.48 15.01 13.50
N GLY A 368 -8.90 16.14 13.12
CA GLY A 368 -8.04 16.24 11.95
C GLY A 368 -8.84 16.11 10.65
N GLN A 369 -8.33 15.27 9.75
CA GLN A 369 -8.84 15.13 8.39
C GLN A 369 -9.14 13.66 8.09
N SER A 370 -10.14 13.44 7.26
CA SER A 370 -10.47 12.16 6.64
C SER A 370 -10.01 12.21 5.18
N ILE A 371 -9.02 11.38 4.84
CA ILE A 371 -8.53 11.22 3.47
C ILE A 371 -9.25 10.03 2.86
N ILE A 372 -10.06 10.24 1.81
CA ILE A 372 -10.84 9.20 1.13
C ILE A 372 -10.13 8.82 -0.16
N TYR A 373 -9.83 7.54 -0.32
CA TYR A 373 -9.13 6.99 -1.49
C TYR A 373 -9.45 5.50 -1.66
N PHE A 374 -8.89 4.85 -2.68
CA PHE A 374 -9.06 3.42 -2.89
C PHE A 374 -7.74 2.77 -3.31
N LEU A 375 -7.57 1.50 -2.93
CA LEU A 375 -6.40 0.69 -3.31
C LEU A 375 -6.81 -0.58 -4.06
N GLU A 376 -7.98 -1.12 -3.73
CA GLU A 376 -8.51 -2.37 -4.24
C GLU A 376 -9.83 -2.16 -5.01
N ARG A 377 -10.09 -3.06 -5.96
CA ARG A 377 -11.37 -3.12 -6.67
C ARG A 377 -12.47 -3.62 -5.74
N LYS A 378 -13.70 -3.13 -5.95
CA LYS A 378 -14.95 -3.72 -5.45
C LYS A 378 -16.09 -3.24 -6.33
N ASP A 379 -16.65 -4.15 -7.13
CA ASP A 379 -17.63 -3.82 -8.18
C ASP A 379 -17.13 -2.73 -9.15
N THR A 380 -15.81 -2.64 -9.34
CA THR A 380 -15.15 -1.56 -10.09
C THR A 380 -15.20 -1.82 -11.60
N PRO A 381 -15.57 -0.81 -12.42
CA PRO A 381 -15.56 -0.94 -13.88
C PRO A 381 -14.21 -1.41 -14.43
N VAL A 382 -14.22 -2.32 -15.40
CA VAL A 382 -13.00 -2.94 -15.98
C VAL A 382 -12.03 -1.90 -16.55
N SER A 383 -12.55 -0.77 -17.04
CA SER A 383 -11.75 0.35 -17.57
C SER A 383 -10.90 1.07 -16.52
N VAL A 384 -11.30 1.03 -15.25
CA VAL A 384 -10.59 1.67 -14.14
C VAL A 384 -9.54 0.71 -13.61
N LEU A 385 -8.28 1.15 -13.50
CA LEU A 385 -7.21 0.40 -12.83
C LEU A 385 -7.12 0.82 -11.36
N SER A 386 -6.93 -0.15 -10.47
CA SER A 386 -6.59 0.13 -9.07
C SER A 386 -5.09 0.07 -8.83
N PRO A 387 -4.56 0.70 -7.76
CA PRO A 387 -3.17 0.54 -7.35
C PRO A 387 -2.73 -0.93 -7.21
N VAL A 388 -3.61 -1.81 -6.71
CA VAL A 388 -3.35 -3.26 -6.63
C VAL A 388 -3.31 -3.93 -8.01
N ASP A 389 -4.10 -3.48 -8.99
CA ASP A 389 -4.02 -4.01 -10.35
C ASP A 389 -2.67 -3.68 -11.00
N ILE A 390 -2.22 -2.43 -10.84
CA ILE A 390 -0.90 -1.98 -11.32
C ILE A 390 0.20 -2.82 -10.68
N MET A 391 0.17 -3.00 -9.35
CA MET A 391 1.12 -3.84 -8.64
C MET A 391 1.16 -5.28 -9.17
N LYS A 392 0.00 -5.89 -9.47
CA LYS A 392 -0.09 -7.24 -10.04
C LYS A 392 0.53 -7.34 -11.43
N VAL A 393 0.32 -6.33 -12.26
CA VAL A 393 0.89 -6.27 -13.61
C VAL A 393 2.40 -6.11 -13.55
N THR A 394 2.92 -5.29 -12.64
CA THR A 394 4.34 -4.90 -12.62
C THR A 394 5.24 -5.82 -11.80
N LEU A 395 4.76 -6.34 -10.67
CA LEU A 395 5.57 -7.18 -9.76
C LEU A 395 5.33 -8.67 -9.93
N GLY A 396 4.26 -9.03 -10.65
CA GLY A 396 3.84 -10.41 -10.85
C GLY A 396 3.19 -11.04 -9.62
N ARG A 397 2.56 -12.19 -9.85
CA ARG A 397 1.69 -12.84 -8.87
C ARG A 397 2.37 -13.17 -7.54
N GLN A 398 3.58 -13.73 -7.57
CA GLN A 398 4.26 -14.21 -6.36
C GLN A 398 4.56 -13.07 -5.37
N MET A 399 5.07 -11.95 -5.87
CA MET A 399 5.34 -10.77 -5.04
C MET A 399 4.03 -10.19 -4.50
N CYS A 400 3.01 -10.06 -5.34
CA CYS A 400 1.71 -9.56 -4.91
C CYS A 400 1.01 -10.44 -3.88
N ASP A 401 1.10 -11.77 -4.01
CA ASP A 401 0.53 -12.69 -3.02
C ASP A 401 1.21 -12.50 -1.64
N THR A 402 2.49 -12.12 -1.63
CA THR A 402 3.25 -11.83 -0.41
C THR A 402 2.85 -10.48 0.19
N ILE A 403 2.73 -9.43 -0.62
CA ILE A 403 2.35 -8.08 -0.18
C ILE A 403 0.89 -8.02 0.28
N LEU A 404 -0.03 -8.60 -0.49
CA LEU A 404 -1.47 -8.58 -0.19
C LEU A 404 -1.85 -9.50 0.96
N ASP A 405 -1.07 -10.57 1.16
CA ASP A 405 -1.22 -11.56 2.23
C ASP A 405 -2.68 -11.96 2.51
N LEU A 406 -3.41 -12.33 1.46
CA LEU A 406 -4.83 -12.73 1.57
C LEU A 406 -5.07 -13.81 2.65
N PRO A 407 -4.19 -14.80 2.87
CA PRO A 407 -4.33 -15.73 4.00
C PRO A 407 -4.20 -15.05 5.36
N GLY A 408 -3.23 -14.15 5.52
CA GLY A 408 -3.02 -13.40 6.76
C GLY A 408 -4.13 -12.41 7.08
N ARG A 409 -4.91 -11.96 6.08
CA ARG A 409 -6.07 -11.12 6.38
C ARG A 409 -7.13 -11.92 7.15
N LYS A 410 -7.38 -13.20 6.80
CA LYS A 410 -8.56 -13.97 7.28
C LYS A 410 -8.65 -14.04 8.79
N LEU A 411 -9.83 -13.78 9.35
CA LEU A 411 -10.06 -13.94 10.79
C LEU A 411 -9.75 -15.37 11.24
N ARG A 412 -9.07 -15.49 12.38
CA ARG A 412 -8.95 -16.78 13.05
C ARG A 412 -10.29 -17.17 13.68
N THR A 413 -10.52 -18.48 13.81
CA THR A 413 -11.73 -18.99 14.48
C THR A 413 -11.45 -19.27 15.95
N HIS A 414 -12.13 -18.54 16.84
CA HIS A 414 -12.26 -18.90 18.25
C HIS A 414 -13.48 -19.81 18.51
N HIS A 415 -14.11 -20.31 17.44
CA HIS A 415 -15.23 -21.25 17.51
C HIS A 415 -14.76 -22.68 17.20
N ARG A 416 -14.99 -23.60 18.14
CA ARG A 416 -14.70 -25.04 17.95
C ARG A 416 -15.49 -25.65 16.79
N ARG A 417 -16.68 -25.11 16.51
CA ARG A 417 -17.65 -25.61 15.51
C ARG A 417 -17.98 -24.56 14.44
N GLY A 418 -17.01 -23.71 14.09
CA GLY A 418 -17.25 -22.57 13.18
C GLY A 418 -17.87 -22.92 11.82
N GLY A 419 -17.69 -24.16 11.34
CA GLY A 419 -18.30 -24.66 10.09
C GLY A 419 -19.78 -25.06 10.21
N ASP A 420 -20.30 -25.28 11.42
CA ASP A 420 -21.67 -25.74 11.68
C ASP A 420 -22.66 -24.57 11.91
N GLY A 421 -22.22 -23.35 11.64
CA GLY A 421 -22.97 -22.10 11.85
C GLY A 421 -22.54 -21.32 13.11
N VAL A 422 -22.83 -20.02 13.12
CA VAL A 422 -22.46 -19.08 14.21
C VAL A 422 -23.26 -19.41 15.47
N ARG A 423 -22.69 -20.22 16.37
CA ARG A 423 -23.13 -20.31 17.77
C ARG A 423 -22.38 -19.25 18.56
N ARG A 424 -23.04 -18.58 19.51
CA ARG A 424 -22.42 -17.59 20.41
C ARG A 424 -21.37 -18.27 21.33
N ALA A 425 -20.21 -18.61 20.80
CA ALA A 425 -19.19 -19.42 21.49
C ALA A 425 -18.36 -18.64 22.53
N CYS A 426 -18.50 -17.31 22.58
CA CYS A 426 -17.94 -16.52 23.66
C CYS A 426 -18.53 -16.94 25.02
N THR A 427 -17.78 -16.70 26.09
CA THR A 427 -18.26 -16.96 27.47
C THR A 427 -19.59 -16.27 27.73
N CYS A 428 -19.76 -15.04 27.25
CA CYS A 428 -21.02 -14.28 27.30
C CYS A 428 -22.23 -15.05 26.75
N GLY A 429 -22.12 -15.48 25.50
CA GLY A 429 -23.20 -16.08 24.75
C GLY A 429 -23.50 -17.51 25.17
N CYS A 430 -22.46 -18.29 25.49
CA CYS A 430 -22.64 -19.64 26.02
C CYS A 430 -23.29 -19.61 27.41
N THR A 431 -22.87 -18.69 28.28
CA THR A 431 -23.50 -18.60 29.61
C THR A 431 -24.95 -18.13 29.54
N GLU A 432 -25.30 -17.23 28.63
CA GLU A 432 -26.70 -16.85 28.38
C GLU A 432 -27.53 -18.04 27.85
N ALA A 433 -26.95 -18.82 26.93
CA ALA A 433 -27.61 -19.99 26.35
C ALA A 433 -27.81 -21.13 27.36
N ILE A 434 -26.85 -21.33 28.28
CA ILE A 434 -26.98 -22.29 29.38
C ILE A 434 -27.96 -21.77 30.43
N GLN A 435 -27.97 -20.47 30.75
CA GLN A 435 -28.92 -19.87 31.70
C GLN A 435 -30.36 -20.21 31.34
N ALA A 436 -30.74 -20.07 30.07
CA ALA A 436 -32.07 -20.41 29.59
C ALA A 436 -32.45 -21.89 29.83
N VAL A 437 -31.49 -22.80 29.89
CA VAL A 437 -31.72 -24.22 30.22
C VAL A 437 -32.00 -24.40 31.71
N PHE A 438 -31.24 -23.71 32.57
CA PHE A 438 -31.42 -23.76 34.02
C PHE A 438 -32.70 -23.06 34.47
N ASP A 439 -33.05 -21.92 33.87
CA ASP A 439 -34.32 -21.21 34.13
C ASP A 439 -35.54 -22.08 33.80
N ALA A 440 -35.44 -22.91 32.75
CA ALA A 440 -36.46 -23.88 32.38
C ALA A 440 -36.44 -25.16 33.24
N GLY A 441 -35.45 -25.32 34.14
CA GLY A 441 -35.23 -26.53 34.92
C GLY A 441 -34.97 -27.78 34.06
N GLN A 442 -34.30 -27.61 32.92
CA GLN A 442 -34.02 -28.65 31.93
C GLN A 442 -32.55 -29.11 31.93
N GLU A 443 -31.76 -28.75 32.94
CA GLU A 443 -30.31 -28.94 33.00
C GLU A 443 -29.87 -30.41 32.88
N VAL A 444 -30.65 -31.35 33.40
CA VAL A 444 -30.39 -32.80 33.25
C VAL A 444 -30.82 -33.31 31.87
N GLN A 445 -31.99 -32.89 31.39
CA GLN A 445 -32.52 -33.32 30.09
C GLN A 445 -31.65 -32.82 28.93
N LYS A 446 -31.10 -31.61 29.06
CA LYS A 446 -30.26 -30.94 28.06
C LYS A 446 -28.77 -31.00 28.43
N LYS A 447 -28.34 -32.01 29.18
CA LYS A 447 -26.94 -32.19 29.61
C LYS A 447 -25.93 -32.06 28.46
N GLU A 448 -26.12 -32.79 27.37
CA GLU A 448 -25.19 -32.77 26.23
C GLU A 448 -25.08 -31.38 25.58
N TYR A 449 -26.17 -30.62 25.56
CA TYR A 449 -26.18 -29.25 25.07
C TYR A 449 -25.34 -28.33 25.96
N VAL A 450 -25.52 -28.43 27.29
CA VAL A 450 -24.74 -27.65 28.27
C VAL A 450 -23.26 -28.04 28.22
N GLU A 451 -22.94 -29.33 28.20
CA GLU A 451 -21.56 -29.82 28.09
C GLU A 451 -20.89 -29.35 26.79
N GLY A 452 -21.63 -29.34 25.68
CA GLY A 452 -21.18 -28.80 24.41
C GLY A 452 -20.89 -27.29 24.48
N ALA A 453 -21.76 -26.50 25.11
CA ALA A 453 -21.56 -25.06 25.29
C ALA A 453 -20.36 -24.76 26.22
N VAL A 454 -20.20 -25.52 27.31
CA VAL A 454 -18.99 -25.42 28.16
C VAL A 454 -17.74 -25.78 27.37
N GLY A 455 -17.79 -26.81 26.52
CA GLY A 455 -16.67 -27.17 25.65
C GLY A 455 -16.29 -26.05 24.66
N ASP A 456 -17.27 -25.30 24.15
CA ASP A 456 -17.01 -24.13 23.31
C ASP A 456 -16.35 -22.99 24.11
N MET A 457 -16.79 -22.73 25.36
CA MET A 457 -16.16 -21.72 26.23
C MET A 457 -14.72 -22.06 26.58
N VAL A 458 -14.42 -23.33 26.91
CA VAL A 458 -13.04 -23.78 27.19
C VAL A 458 -12.15 -23.59 25.96
N TYR A 459 -12.65 -23.96 24.77
CA TYR A 459 -11.92 -23.73 23.53
C TYR A 459 -11.65 -22.24 23.30
N PHE A 460 -12.68 -21.40 23.44
CA PHE A 460 -12.59 -19.95 23.29
C PHE A 460 -11.51 -19.33 24.19
N VAL A 461 -11.54 -19.65 25.48
CA VAL A 461 -10.57 -19.18 26.49
C VAL A 461 -9.16 -19.66 26.17
N THR A 462 -9.02 -20.92 25.73
CA THR A 462 -7.73 -21.46 25.30
C THR A 462 -7.16 -20.70 24.11
N GLN A 463 -7.99 -20.38 23.10
CA GLN A 463 -7.55 -19.59 21.95
C GLN A 463 -7.14 -18.17 22.35
N HIS A 464 -7.88 -17.52 23.26
CA HIS A 464 -7.54 -16.19 23.75
C HIS A 464 -6.22 -16.17 24.52
N MET A 465 -6.00 -17.13 25.43
CA MET A 465 -4.74 -17.22 26.15
C MET A 465 -3.55 -17.47 25.23
N ASN A 466 -3.69 -18.36 24.24
CA ASN A 466 -2.65 -18.57 23.22
C ASN A 466 -2.36 -17.27 22.45
N ARG A 467 -3.41 -16.51 22.11
CA ARG A 467 -3.27 -15.23 21.40
C ARG A 467 -2.59 -14.16 22.27
N ILE A 468 -2.89 -14.11 23.57
CA ILE A 468 -2.20 -13.24 24.53
C ILE A 468 -0.70 -13.60 24.57
N ASP A 469 -0.36 -14.89 24.59
CA ASP A 469 1.03 -15.34 24.59
C ASP A 469 1.77 -14.95 23.30
N GLU A 470 1.12 -15.01 22.12
CA GLU A 470 1.70 -14.50 20.86
C GLU A 470 2.12 -13.02 20.97
N TYR A 471 1.32 -12.16 21.62
CA TYR A 471 1.70 -10.75 21.84
C TYR A 471 2.82 -10.58 22.87
N ARG A 472 2.86 -11.42 23.90
CA ARG A 472 3.93 -11.40 24.90
C ARG A 472 5.26 -11.83 24.28
N ASP A 473 5.22 -12.84 23.41
CA ASP A 473 6.37 -13.30 22.66
C ASP A 473 6.86 -12.20 21.70
N LEU A 474 5.95 -11.52 20.98
CA LEU A 474 6.30 -10.33 20.19
C LEU A 474 6.99 -9.27 21.04
N ALA A 475 6.44 -8.94 22.23
CA ALA A 475 7.01 -7.91 23.09
C ALA A 475 8.42 -8.27 23.57
N ARG A 476 8.67 -9.55 23.91
CA ARG A 476 10.00 -10.06 24.28
C ARG A 476 10.97 -9.96 23.11
N GLU A 477 10.60 -10.51 21.95
CA GLU A 477 11.42 -10.48 20.73
C GLU A 477 11.75 -9.05 20.30
N MET A 478 10.76 -8.15 20.37
CA MET A 478 10.96 -6.74 20.02
C MET A 478 11.87 -6.02 21.02
N THR A 479 11.74 -6.29 22.32
CA THR A 479 12.64 -5.74 23.35
C THR A 479 14.07 -6.19 23.12
N GLU A 480 14.28 -7.47 22.81
CA GLU A 480 15.61 -8.00 22.48
C GLU A 480 16.19 -7.34 21.22
N PHE A 481 15.37 -7.22 20.16
CA PHE A 481 15.76 -6.53 18.93
C PHE A 481 16.16 -5.08 19.20
N LEU A 482 15.33 -4.29 19.87
CA LEU A 482 15.62 -2.88 20.17
C LEU A 482 16.89 -2.73 21.02
N ASN A 483 17.12 -3.62 21.99
CA ASN A 483 18.33 -3.62 22.80
C ASN A 483 19.60 -3.97 22.00
N GLN A 484 19.49 -4.87 21.02
CA GLN A 484 20.60 -5.18 20.11
C GLN A 484 20.87 -4.01 19.17
N THR A 485 19.83 -3.46 18.54
CA THR A 485 19.93 -2.31 17.62
C THR A 485 20.50 -1.07 18.29
N ARG A 486 20.16 -0.82 19.56
CA ARG A 486 20.70 0.30 20.34
C ARG A 486 22.23 0.25 20.47
N LYS A 487 22.85 -0.94 20.44
CA LYS A 487 24.31 -1.09 20.50
C LYS A 487 25.00 -0.65 19.21
N SER A 488 24.31 -0.78 18.07
CA SER A 488 24.86 -0.44 16.75
C SER A 488 24.40 0.93 16.22
N ALA A 489 23.30 1.48 16.75
CA ALA A 489 22.66 2.72 16.26
C ALA A 489 22.42 3.74 17.40
N ALA A 490 23.49 4.15 18.08
CA ALA A 490 23.40 5.06 19.24
C ALA A 490 22.71 6.41 18.92
N GLU A 491 22.91 6.92 17.70
CA GLU A 491 22.31 8.18 17.22
C GLU A 491 20.78 8.10 17.10
N LEU A 492 20.20 6.89 17.01
CA LEU A 492 18.77 6.67 16.91
C LEU A 492 18.11 6.43 18.27
N LYS A 493 18.81 6.68 19.37
CA LYS A 493 18.31 6.44 20.73
C LYS A 493 16.92 7.04 20.98
N PRO A 494 16.60 8.31 20.65
CA PRO A 494 15.26 8.86 20.90
C PRO A 494 14.15 8.12 20.16
N TYR A 495 14.43 7.62 18.95
CA TYR A 495 13.49 6.83 18.17
C TYR A 495 13.29 5.44 18.81
N LEU A 496 14.39 4.75 19.14
CA LEU A 496 14.35 3.42 19.76
C LEU A 496 13.69 3.44 21.15
N ASP A 497 13.94 4.47 21.96
CA ASP A 497 13.30 4.62 23.27
C ASP A 497 11.79 4.80 23.16
N ARG A 498 11.30 5.52 22.13
CA ARG A 498 9.86 5.63 21.87
C ARG A 498 9.25 4.29 21.48
N MET A 499 9.93 3.52 20.63
CA MET A 499 9.47 2.17 20.27
C MET A 499 9.44 1.24 21.48
N GLU A 500 10.48 1.28 22.32
CA GLU A 500 10.53 0.49 23.55
C GLU A 500 9.40 0.86 24.51
N ALA A 501 9.11 2.15 24.69
CA ALA A 501 8.01 2.60 25.54
C ALA A 501 6.66 1.99 25.11
N ILE A 502 6.39 1.95 23.80
CA ILE A 502 5.17 1.32 23.26
C ILE A 502 5.19 -0.19 23.48
N VAL A 503 6.32 -0.86 23.22
CA VAL A 503 6.47 -2.32 23.43
C VAL A 503 6.20 -2.69 24.88
N GLN A 504 6.64 -1.88 25.84
CA GLN A 504 6.43 -2.11 27.26
C GLN A 504 4.96 -1.96 27.70
N GLU A 505 4.08 -1.34 26.89
CA GLU A 505 2.64 -1.29 27.19
C GLU A 505 2.02 -2.72 27.22
N ILE A 506 2.48 -3.66 26.38
CA ILE A 506 1.97 -5.04 26.34
C ILE A 506 2.13 -5.77 27.69
N PRO A 507 3.35 -5.93 28.25
CA PRO A 507 3.53 -6.56 29.55
C PRO A 507 2.91 -5.76 30.71
N GLN A 508 2.72 -4.44 30.57
CA GLN A 508 2.00 -3.63 31.56
C GLN A 508 0.51 -3.97 31.58
N GLU A 509 -0.14 -4.05 30.41
CA GLU A 509 -1.54 -4.45 30.31
C GLU A 509 -1.77 -5.87 30.80
N TYR A 510 -0.85 -6.80 30.49
CA TYR A 510 -0.91 -8.16 31.03
C TYR A 510 -0.91 -8.16 32.56
N ARG A 511 0.06 -7.47 33.20
CA ARG A 511 0.13 -7.38 34.67
C ARG A 511 -1.11 -6.74 35.29
N ARG A 512 -1.71 -5.75 34.63
CA ARG A 512 -2.95 -5.11 35.08
C ARG A 512 -4.13 -6.08 35.12
N GLN A 513 -4.13 -7.07 34.24
CA GLN A 513 -5.22 -8.02 34.05
C GLN A 513 -4.92 -9.42 34.60
N GLU A 514 -3.71 -9.67 35.14
CA GLU A 514 -3.22 -10.99 35.53
C GLU A 514 -4.15 -11.72 36.51
N GLU A 515 -4.68 -11.00 37.50
CA GLU A 515 -5.63 -11.54 38.49
C GLU A 515 -7.03 -11.81 37.92
N LEU A 516 -7.35 -11.25 36.75
CA LEU A 516 -8.69 -11.31 36.14
C LEU A 516 -8.78 -12.29 34.97
N ILE A 517 -7.71 -12.41 34.16
CA ILE A 517 -7.66 -13.35 33.03
C ILE A 517 -7.63 -14.80 33.48
N MET A 518 -7.19 -15.06 34.71
CA MET A 518 -7.08 -16.39 35.32
C MET A 518 -6.25 -17.38 34.49
N SER A 519 -6.07 -18.60 35.00
CA SER A 519 -5.33 -19.66 34.32
C SER A 519 -6.26 -20.61 33.56
N LEU A 520 -5.71 -21.35 32.59
CA LEU A 520 -6.46 -22.45 31.94
C LEU A 520 -6.88 -23.54 32.93
N LYS A 521 -6.14 -23.73 34.03
CA LYS A 521 -6.53 -24.63 35.12
C LYS A 521 -7.83 -24.15 35.79
N TYR A 522 -7.94 -22.85 36.05
CA TYR A 522 -9.17 -22.28 36.60
C TYR A 522 -10.35 -22.43 35.64
N ALA A 523 -10.13 -22.25 34.34
CA ALA A 523 -11.17 -22.50 33.34
C ALA A 523 -11.63 -23.98 33.32
N ASP A 524 -10.72 -24.94 33.50
CA ASP A 524 -11.06 -26.36 33.64
C ASP A 524 -11.87 -26.63 34.92
N GLU A 525 -11.48 -26.03 36.05
CA GLU A 525 -12.23 -26.11 37.31
C GLU A 525 -13.67 -25.59 37.15
N LEU A 526 -13.84 -24.42 36.52
CA LEU A 526 -15.17 -23.88 36.20
C LEU A 526 -15.95 -24.82 35.29
N ALA A 527 -15.30 -25.42 34.29
CA ALA A 527 -15.95 -26.34 33.36
C ALA A 527 -16.46 -27.59 34.08
N GLN A 528 -15.64 -28.19 34.96
CA GLN A 528 -16.04 -29.35 35.77
C GLN A 528 -17.22 -29.00 36.68
N GLN A 529 -17.17 -27.86 37.36
CA GLN A 529 -18.24 -27.39 38.25
C GLN A 529 -19.55 -27.15 37.48
N THR A 530 -19.51 -26.47 36.32
CA THR A 530 -20.71 -26.24 35.51
C THR A 530 -21.32 -27.55 35.01
N LYS A 531 -20.51 -28.51 34.56
CA LYS A 531 -20.99 -29.82 34.09
C LYS A 531 -21.56 -30.67 35.23
N ALA A 532 -21.03 -30.54 36.45
CA ALA A 532 -21.53 -31.27 37.61
C ALA A 532 -23.00 -30.94 37.92
N LEU A 533 -23.42 -29.69 37.72
CA LEU A 533 -24.80 -29.24 37.94
C LEU A 533 -25.82 -29.93 37.01
N THR A 534 -25.38 -30.55 35.92
CA THR A 534 -26.25 -31.26 34.96
C THR A 534 -26.45 -32.74 35.28
N GLN A 535 -25.70 -33.29 36.26
CA GLN A 535 -25.76 -34.73 36.56
C GLN A 535 -27.06 -35.11 37.28
N LYS A 536 -27.62 -34.20 38.07
CA LYS A 536 -28.84 -34.42 38.84
C LYS A 536 -29.54 -33.08 39.06
N LYS A 537 -30.88 -33.12 39.08
CA LYS A 537 -31.72 -31.96 39.36
C LYS A 537 -31.78 -31.69 40.85
N GLU A 538 -31.30 -30.53 41.28
CA GLU A 538 -31.30 -30.10 42.68
C GLU A 538 -31.78 -28.65 42.82
N PRO A 539 -32.47 -28.26 43.92
CA PRO A 539 -33.00 -26.90 44.08
C PRO A 539 -31.95 -25.78 44.02
N GLY A 540 -30.68 -26.08 44.34
CA GLY A 540 -29.59 -25.11 44.34
C GLY A 540 -28.87 -24.95 43.00
N ASN A 541 -29.25 -25.72 41.96
CA ASN A 541 -28.54 -25.73 40.67
C ASN A 541 -28.52 -24.37 39.98
N LEU A 542 -29.67 -23.68 39.94
CA LEU A 542 -29.80 -22.39 39.27
C LEU A 542 -28.95 -21.29 39.95
N PRO A 543 -29.05 -21.05 41.28
CA PRO A 543 -28.16 -20.10 41.95
C PRO A 543 -26.66 -20.44 41.83
N ALA A 544 -26.30 -21.73 41.89
CA ALA A 544 -24.93 -22.17 41.71
C ALA A 544 -24.43 -21.88 40.28
N TYR A 545 -25.30 -22.10 39.29
CA TYR A 545 -24.98 -21.77 37.90
C TYR A 545 -24.83 -20.27 37.68
N GLU A 546 -25.68 -19.43 38.28
CA GLU A 546 -25.57 -17.97 38.19
C GLU A 546 -24.20 -17.47 38.69
N ASP A 547 -23.71 -17.99 39.83
CA ASP A 547 -22.36 -17.68 40.34
C ASP A 547 -21.25 -18.12 39.37
N LEU A 548 -21.33 -19.34 38.85
CA LEU A 548 -20.37 -19.84 37.85
C LEU A 548 -20.40 -19.00 36.57
N SER A 549 -21.58 -18.58 36.12
CA SER A 549 -21.76 -17.78 34.91
C SER A 549 -21.06 -16.42 35.03
N MET A 550 -21.11 -15.79 36.21
CA MET A 550 -20.40 -14.54 36.49
C MET A 550 -18.89 -14.73 36.46
N LYS A 551 -18.38 -15.84 37.01
CA LYS A 551 -16.95 -16.18 36.96
C LYS A 551 -16.45 -16.38 35.53
N TRP A 552 -17.21 -17.14 34.72
CA TRP A 552 -16.92 -17.31 33.29
C TRP A 552 -16.87 -15.98 32.53
N ARG A 553 -17.88 -15.12 32.73
CA ARG A 553 -17.98 -13.82 32.06
C ARG A 553 -16.88 -12.86 32.48
N ARG A 554 -16.54 -12.82 33.78
CA ARG A 554 -15.47 -11.97 34.31
C ARG A 554 -14.11 -12.37 33.73
N MET A 555 -13.81 -13.67 33.72
CA MET A 555 -12.57 -14.19 33.16
C MET A 555 -12.49 -13.94 31.65
N GLY A 556 -13.53 -14.32 30.90
CA GLY A 556 -13.55 -14.14 29.45
C GLY A 556 -13.48 -12.67 29.04
N GLY A 557 -14.27 -11.80 29.68
CA GLY A 557 -14.22 -10.36 29.39
C GLY A 557 -12.84 -9.72 29.64
N ALA A 558 -12.13 -10.15 30.69
CA ALA A 558 -10.76 -9.68 30.93
C ALA A 558 -9.77 -10.16 29.85
N GLN A 559 -9.94 -11.38 29.33
CA GLN A 559 -9.12 -11.90 28.23
C GLN A 559 -9.42 -11.18 26.92
N ASP A 560 -10.71 -10.97 26.60
CA ASP A 560 -11.18 -10.21 25.44
C ASP A 560 -10.58 -8.79 25.43
N ASP A 561 -10.68 -8.10 26.57
CA ASP A 561 -10.12 -6.76 26.76
C ASP A 561 -8.60 -6.75 26.56
N LEU A 562 -7.88 -7.71 27.16
CA LEU A 562 -6.42 -7.78 27.06
C LEU A 562 -5.95 -8.05 25.63
N VAL A 563 -6.58 -9.00 24.93
CA VAL A 563 -6.30 -9.29 23.52
C VAL A 563 -6.49 -8.05 22.66
N ALA A 564 -7.62 -7.34 22.86
CA ALA A 564 -7.92 -6.13 22.12
C ALA A 564 -6.91 -4.99 22.39
N GLN A 565 -6.45 -4.83 23.64
CA GLN A 565 -5.42 -3.86 24.00
C GLN A 565 -4.06 -4.19 23.38
N CYS A 566 -3.62 -5.45 23.48
CA CYS A 566 -2.35 -5.89 22.88
C CYS A 566 -2.34 -5.69 21.35
N HIS A 567 -3.46 -5.96 20.69
CA HIS A 567 -3.64 -5.69 19.26
C HIS A 567 -3.48 -4.21 18.93
N ARG A 568 -4.20 -3.34 19.66
CA ARG A 568 -4.12 -1.87 19.52
C ARG A 568 -2.69 -1.35 19.72
N ILE A 569 -1.99 -1.83 20.74
CA ILE A 569 -0.59 -1.46 21.01
C ILE A 569 0.32 -1.90 19.87
N THR A 570 0.12 -3.10 19.32
CA THR A 570 0.90 -3.61 18.19
C THR A 570 0.69 -2.76 16.93
N ARG A 571 -0.56 -2.32 16.66
CA ARG A 571 -0.88 -1.36 15.59
C ARG A 571 -0.23 0.00 15.81
N LYS A 572 -0.27 0.51 17.04
CA LYS A 572 0.43 1.75 17.43
C LYS A 572 1.93 1.64 17.15
N LEU A 573 2.57 0.55 17.57
CA LEU A 573 3.99 0.30 17.31
C LEU A 573 4.30 0.25 15.80
N PHE A 574 3.46 -0.42 15.01
CA PHE A 574 3.59 -0.49 13.55
C PHE A 574 3.54 0.90 12.88
N GLN A 575 2.63 1.76 13.32
CA GLN A 575 2.47 3.12 12.79
C GLN A 575 3.60 4.04 13.24
N GLU A 576 3.89 4.08 14.55
CA GLU A 576 4.92 4.93 15.14
C GLU A 576 6.33 4.57 14.65
N ALA A 577 6.59 3.28 14.39
CA ALA A 577 7.82 2.86 13.73
C ALA A 577 7.94 3.48 12.34
N GLY A 578 6.84 3.52 11.59
CA GLY A 578 6.78 4.11 10.25
C GLY A 578 6.97 5.62 10.25
N TYR A 579 6.13 6.35 11.00
CA TYR A 579 6.17 7.81 11.06
C TYR A 579 7.44 8.36 11.73
N GLY A 580 7.97 7.65 12.73
CA GLY A 580 9.16 8.06 13.47
C GLY A 580 10.49 7.70 12.79
N GLY A 581 10.46 6.77 11.82
CA GLY A 581 11.65 6.25 11.13
C GLY A 581 12.12 7.09 9.94
N THR A 582 11.59 8.30 9.75
CA THR A 582 11.76 9.07 8.51
C THR A 582 13.06 9.88 8.40
N SER A 583 13.81 9.99 9.49
CA SER A 583 14.97 10.89 9.57
C SER A 583 16.20 10.40 8.78
N SER A 584 16.36 9.09 8.59
CA SER A 584 17.52 8.51 7.91
C SER A 584 17.23 7.14 7.28
N PRO A 585 18.04 6.70 6.31
CA PRO A 585 17.96 5.35 5.75
C PRO A 585 18.10 4.23 6.80
N GLU A 586 18.96 4.44 7.79
CA GLU A 586 19.17 3.49 8.88
C GLU A 586 17.92 3.36 9.76
N ALA A 587 17.28 4.50 10.09
CA ALA A 587 16.02 4.52 10.82
C ALA A 587 14.90 3.81 10.02
N VAL A 588 14.83 4.00 8.70
CA VAL A 588 13.91 3.28 7.82
C VAL A 588 14.15 1.77 7.82
N ALA A 589 15.41 1.33 7.78
CA ALA A 589 15.74 -0.10 7.82
C ALA A 589 15.28 -0.75 9.13
N ILE A 590 15.43 -0.04 10.26
CA ILE A 590 14.91 -0.48 11.56
C ILE A 590 13.37 -0.45 11.57
N ALA A 591 12.76 0.62 11.06
CA ALA A 591 11.30 0.76 10.97
C ALA A 591 10.66 -0.40 10.20
N ARG A 592 11.22 -0.77 9.04
CA ARG A 592 10.78 -1.94 8.24
C ARG A 592 10.85 -3.23 9.04
N GLN A 593 11.93 -3.44 9.80
CA GLN A 593 12.09 -4.63 10.65
C GLN A 593 11.09 -4.68 11.81
N ILE A 594 10.76 -3.54 12.43
CA ILE A 594 9.73 -3.45 13.46
C ILE A 594 8.36 -3.76 12.84
N ARG A 595 8.06 -3.09 11.72
CA ARG A 595 6.80 -3.25 10.98
C ARG A 595 6.58 -4.69 10.53
N ALA A 596 7.59 -5.37 9.99
CA ALA A 596 7.48 -6.76 9.57
C ALA A 596 7.12 -7.71 10.73
N ARG A 597 7.71 -7.50 11.92
CA ARG A 597 7.38 -8.28 13.13
C ARG A 597 5.95 -7.99 13.62
N CYS A 598 5.55 -6.73 13.63
CA CYS A 598 4.17 -6.33 13.92
C CYS A 598 3.19 -6.97 12.93
N THR A 599 3.44 -6.87 11.62
CA THR A 599 2.64 -7.50 10.57
C THR A 599 2.47 -8.98 10.82
N LYS A 600 3.55 -9.72 11.10
CA LYS A 600 3.48 -11.16 11.41
C LYS A 600 2.53 -11.46 12.57
N CYS A 601 2.55 -10.64 13.62
CA CYS A 601 1.67 -10.79 14.78
C CYS A 601 0.22 -10.35 14.48
N LEU A 602 0.03 -9.29 13.68
CA LEU A 602 -1.29 -8.76 13.32
C LEU A 602 -2.05 -9.66 12.33
N ARG A 603 -1.37 -10.59 11.65
CA ARG A 603 -2.02 -11.62 10.82
C ARG A 603 -3.06 -12.41 11.61
N ASN A 604 -4.09 -12.79 10.87
CA ASN A 604 -5.18 -13.63 11.30
C ASN A 604 -5.81 -13.11 12.59
N ALA A 605 -6.20 -11.84 12.59
CA ALA A 605 -6.80 -11.21 13.74
C ALA A 605 -8.03 -11.99 14.24
N ASP A 606 -8.23 -11.96 15.55
CA ASP A 606 -9.42 -12.50 16.20
C ASP A 606 -10.61 -11.53 16.06
N GLY A 607 -11.83 -12.07 16.16
CA GLY A 607 -13.07 -11.29 16.18
C GLY A 607 -13.21 -10.33 17.37
N TYR A 608 -12.26 -10.31 18.30
CA TYR A 608 -12.17 -9.34 19.40
C TYR A 608 -11.09 -8.27 19.20
N GLU A 609 -10.20 -8.48 18.22
CA GLU A 609 -9.09 -7.58 17.83
C GLU A 609 -9.50 -6.54 16.78
N ILE A 610 -10.79 -6.51 16.43
CA ILE A 610 -11.29 -6.32 15.07
C ILE A 610 -10.63 -5.19 14.25
N TRP A 611 -10.35 -5.56 13.01
CA TRP A 611 -9.99 -4.80 11.79
C TRP A 611 -11.17 -4.11 11.10
N ALA A 612 -11.03 -2.92 10.50
CA ALA A 612 -12.15 -2.30 9.77
C ALA A 612 -12.33 -2.78 8.32
N ASP A 613 -11.59 -3.81 7.92
CA ASP A 613 -11.49 -4.25 6.53
C ASP A 613 -12.01 -5.69 6.28
N TYR A 614 -12.79 -6.20 7.24
CA TYR A 614 -13.50 -7.48 7.18
C TYR A 614 -15.00 -7.33 6.90
#